data_AF-A0A6B3H1U0-F1
#
_entry.id   AF-A0A6B3H1U0-F1
#
_cell.length_a   1.000
_cell.length_b   1.000
_cell.length_c   1.000
_cell.angle_alpha   90.00
_cell.angle_beta   90.00
_cell.angle_gamma   90.00
#
_symmetry.space_group_name_H-M   'P 1'
#
loop_
_entity.id
_entity.type
_entity.pdbx_description
1 polymer ?
#
loop_
_entity_poly.entity_id
_entity_poly.type
_entity_poly.pdbx_seq_one_letter_code
_entity_poly.pdbx_strand_id
1 'polypeptide(L)'
;TAQQYDTQRTAEDDRMLIVPVVLAIILVILVFLLRSLLMPVLLVATVALNFLATLGISSLVFTHAFGFSGTDSSVPLYGFVFLVALGVDYNIFLMS
;
A
#
# COMPACT_ATOMS: atom_id res chain seq x y z
N THR A 1 -21.35 11.07 12.13
CA THR A 1 -21.80 12.44 11.76
C THR A 1 -21.43 12.74 10.32
N ALA A 2 -22.08 13.70 9.65
CA ALA A 2 -21.82 14.03 8.23
C ALA A 2 -20.32 14.27 7.93
N GLN A 3 -19.59 14.91 8.85
CA GLN A 3 -18.14 15.11 8.71
C GLN A 3 -17.33 13.81 8.64
N GLN A 4 -17.67 12.77 9.40
CA GLN A 4 -16.96 11.47 9.34
C GLN A 4 -17.21 10.75 8.00
N TYR A 5 -18.40 10.93 7.42
CA TYR A 5 -18.73 10.36 6.13
C TYR A 5 -17.97 11.06 5.00
N ASP A 6 -17.84 12.38 5.07
CA ASP A 6 -17.03 13.15 4.12
C ASP A 6 -15.54 12.80 4.23
N THR A 7 -14.99 12.65 5.45
CA THR A 7 -13.61 12.21 5.66
C THR A 7 -13.37 10.79 5.11
N GLN A 8 -14.32 9.88 5.29
CA GLN A 8 -14.26 8.53 4.70
C GLN A 8 -14.17 8.58 3.18
N ARG A 9 -15.05 9.36 2.53
CA ARG A 9 -15.05 9.49 1.07
C ARG A 9 -13.76 10.08 0.53
N THR A 10 -13.28 11.18 1.11
CA THR A 10 -12.04 11.81 0.65
C THR A 10 -10.85 10.88 0.80
N ALA A 11 -10.77 10.12 1.89
CA ALA A 11 -9.69 9.15 2.09
C ALA A 11 -9.75 7.95 1.12
N GLU A 12 -10.95 7.52 0.71
CA GLU A 12 -11.11 6.50 -0.34
C GLU A 12 -10.63 6.99 -1.70
N ASP A 13 -11.04 8.22 -2.08
CA ASP A 13 -10.63 8.85 -3.33
C ASP A 13 -9.10 9.07 -3.37
N ASP A 14 -8.52 9.57 -2.28
CA ASP A 14 -7.08 9.75 -2.13
C ASP A 14 -6.33 8.43 -2.29
N ARG A 15 -6.82 7.35 -1.68
CA ARG A 15 -6.21 6.03 -1.82
C ARG A 15 -6.27 5.53 -3.28
N MET A 16 -7.40 5.73 -3.97
CA MET A 16 -7.58 5.33 -5.36
C MET A 16 -6.64 6.09 -6.31
N LEU A 17 -6.22 7.30 -5.96
CA LEU A 17 -5.26 8.08 -6.74
C LEU A 17 -3.81 7.82 -6.33
N ILE A 18 -3.50 7.90 -5.03
CA ILE A 18 -2.12 7.86 -4.51
C ILE A 18 -1.48 6.49 -4.72
N VAL A 19 -2.20 5.39 -4.45
CA VAL A 19 -1.64 4.03 -4.57
C VAL A 19 -1.13 3.75 -5.99
N PRO A 20 -1.93 3.87 -7.07
CA PRO A 20 -1.43 3.59 -8.41
C PRO A 20 -0.36 4.58 -8.88
N VAL A 21 -0.48 5.86 -8.51
CA VAL A 21 0.53 6.88 -8.88
C VAL A 21 1.88 6.56 -8.25
N VAL A 22 1.93 6.21 -6.96
CA VAL A 22 3.17 5.85 -6.27
C VAL A 22 3.77 4.57 -6.83
N LEU A 23 2.97 3.52 -7.08
CA LEU A 23 3.48 2.29 -7.69
C LEU A 23 4.05 2.54 -9.09
N ALA A 24 3.41 3.38 -9.90
CA ALA A 24 3.91 3.76 -11.22
C ALA A 24 5.23 4.53 -11.15
N ILE A 25 5.34 5.49 -10.23
CA ILE A 25 6.58 6.25 -10.00
C ILE A 25 7.73 5.31 -9.59
N ILE A 26 7.48 4.41 -8.64
CA ILE A 26 8.47 3.41 -8.18
C ILE A 26 8.89 2.52 -9.34
N LEU A 27 7.92 2.00 -10.11
CA LEU A 27 8.22 1.17 -11.28
C LEU A 27 9.13 1.89 -12.26
N VAL A 28 8.82 3.14 -12.60
CA VAL A 28 9.64 3.97 -13.51
C VAL A 28 11.06 4.14 -12.94
N ILE A 29 11.19 4.54 -11.68
CA ILE A 29 12.50 4.73 -11.04
C ILE A 29 13.30 3.42 -11.05
N LEU A 30 12.69 2.30 -10.68
CA LEU A 30 13.36 1.00 -10.67
C LEU A 30 13.74 0.54 -12.08
N VAL A 31 12.91 0.76 -13.10
CA VAL A 31 13.28 0.44 -14.50
C VAL A 31 14.50 1.24 -14.93
N PHE A 32 14.57 2.52 -14.58
CA PHE A 32 15.73 3.36 -14.87
C PHE A 32 16.99 2.92 -14.11
N LEU A 33 16.85 2.55 -12.83
CA LEU A 33 17.98 2.13 -11.99
C LEU A 33 18.50 0.73 -12.35
N LEU A 34 17.61 -0.26 -12.45
CA LEU A 34 17.96 -1.67 -12.66
C LEU A 34 18.20 -2.01 -14.15
N ARG A 35 17.84 -1.10 -15.08
CA ARG A 35 17.90 -1.32 -16.55
C ARG A 35 17.23 -2.63 -17.01
N SER A 36 16.28 -3.14 -16.23
CA SER A 36 15.58 -4.40 -16.42
C SER A 36 14.10 -4.18 -16.10
N LEU A 37 13.20 -4.80 -16.86
CA LEU A 37 11.75 -4.65 -16.64
C LEU A 37 11.18 -5.73 -15.69
N LEU A 38 11.77 -6.92 -15.69
CA LEU A 38 11.26 -8.05 -14.91
C LEU A 38 11.41 -7.85 -13.40
N MET A 39 12.59 -7.43 -12.94
CA MET A 39 12.83 -7.21 -11.50
C MET A 39 11.93 -6.11 -10.92
N PRO A 40 11.82 -4.91 -11.52
CA PRO A 40 10.93 -3.86 -11.01
C PRO A 40 9.47 -4.30 -10.93
N VAL A 41 8.97 -5.02 -11.93
CA VAL A 41 7.59 -5.51 -11.94
C VAL A 41 7.36 -6.50 -10.81
N LEU A 42 8.29 -7.44 -10.58
CA LEU A 42 8.20 -8.40 -9.48
C LEU A 42 8.21 -7.69 -8.11
N LEU A 43 9.07 -6.70 -7.95
CA LEU A 43 9.17 -5.91 -6.71
C LEU A 43 7.90 -5.10 -6.43
N VAL A 44 7.34 -4.45 -7.45
CA VAL A 44 6.08 -3.72 -7.31
C VAL A 44 4.92 -4.69 -7.03
N ALA A 45 4.90 -5.85 -7.69
CA ALA A 45 3.87 -6.87 -7.48
C ALA A 45 3.92 -7.46 -6.07
N THR A 46 5.10 -7.75 -5.51
CA THR A 46 5.24 -8.26 -4.14
C THR A 46 4.81 -7.22 -3.10
N VAL A 47 5.16 -5.94 -3.30
CA VAL A 47 4.71 -4.85 -2.41
C VAL A 47 3.19 -4.69 -2.47
N ALA A 48 2.59 -4.71 -3.67
CA ALA A 48 1.14 -4.64 -3.83
C ALA A 48 0.42 -5.84 -3.18
N LEU A 49 0.95 -7.06 -3.37
CA LEU A 49 0.41 -8.26 -2.75
C LEU A 49 0.49 -8.19 -1.22
N ASN A 50 1.62 -7.73 -0.68
CA ASN A 50 1.80 -7.58 0.77
C ASN A 50 0.83 -6.54 1.35
N PHE A 51 0.62 -5.42 0.65
CA PHE A 51 -0.35 -4.41 1.04
C PHE A 51 -1.78 -4.98 1.09
N LEU A 52 -2.20 -5.68 0.03
CA LEU A 52 -3.54 -6.31 -0.01
C LEU A 52 -3.70 -7.39 1.07
N ALA A 53 -2.68 -8.22 1.28
CA ALA A 53 -2.69 -9.23 2.33
C ALA A 53 -2.76 -8.60 3.72
N THR A 54 -1.99 -7.55 3.97
CA THR A 54 -2.01 -6.81 5.25
C THR A 54 -3.39 -6.21 5.50
N LEU A 55 -3.98 -5.51 4.53
CA LEU A 55 -5.33 -4.95 4.67
C LEU A 55 -6.40 -6.04 4.87
N GLY A 56 -6.32 -7.14 4.12
CA GLY A 56 -7.26 -8.25 4.23
C GLY A 56 -7.18 -8.93 5.60
N ILE A 57 -5.96 -9.22 6.07
CA ILE A 57 -5.73 -9.84 7.38
C ILE A 57 -6.14 -8.87 8.49
N SER A 58 -5.73 -7.59 8.42
CA SER A 58 -6.14 -6.58 9.41
C SER A 58 -7.65 -6.45 9.47
N SER A 59 -8.34 -6.34 8.32
CA SER A 59 -9.80 -6.29 8.27
C SER A 59 -10.44 -7.52 8.92
N LEU A 60 -9.94 -8.73 8.60
CA LEU A 60 -10.43 -9.97 9.18
C LEU A 60 -10.25 -10.00 10.70
N VAL A 61 -9.06 -9.66 11.19
CA VAL A 61 -8.71 -9.66 12.62
C VAL A 61 -9.52 -8.61 13.38
N PHE A 62 -9.59 -7.37 12.89
CA PHE A 62 -10.36 -6.31 13.57
C PHE A 62 -11.86 -6.62 13.60
N THR A 63 -12.41 -7.17 12.51
CA THR A 63 -13.84 -7.48 12.43
C THR A 63 -14.19 -8.74 13.23
N HIS A 64 -13.43 -9.82 13.09
CA HIS A 64 -13.80 -11.14 13.65
C HIS A 64 -13.18 -11.42 15.03
N ALA A 65 -11.97 -10.92 15.31
CA ALA A 65 -11.32 -11.16 16.60
C ALA A 65 -11.67 -10.07 17.63
N PHE A 66 -11.72 -8.81 17.20
CA PHE A 66 -11.94 -7.68 18.12
C PHE A 66 -13.34 -7.06 18.04
N GLY A 67 -14.15 -7.42 17.04
CA GLY A 67 -15.52 -6.91 16.88
C GLY A 67 -15.60 -5.41 16.54
N PHE A 68 -14.50 -4.80 16.08
CA PHE A 68 -14.47 -3.40 15.69
C PHE A 68 -14.89 -3.25 14.22
N SER A 69 -15.93 -2.45 13.94
CA SER A 69 -16.52 -2.28 12.60
C SER A 69 -15.92 -1.14 11.77
N GLY A 70 -14.85 -0.49 12.23
CA GLY A 70 -14.24 0.61 11.50
C GLY A 70 -12.88 0.99 12.04
N THR A 71 -11.85 0.82 11.22
CA THR A 71 -10.57 1.50 11.37
C THR A 71 -10.64 2.88 10.72
N ASP A 72 -9.84 3.82 11.23
CA ASP A 72 -9.72 5.15 10.64
C ASP A 72 -9.35 5.05 9.14
N SER A 73 -10.05 5.81 8.30
CA SER A 73 -9.93 5.77 6.84
C SER A 73 -8.54 6.15 6.32
N SER A 74 -7.72 6.79 7.16
CA SER A 74 -6.34 7.16 6.86
C SER A 74 -5.36 6.00 7.06
N VAL A 75 -5.71 5.00 7.88
CA VAL A 75 -4.83 3.87 8.24
C VAL A 75 -4.37 3.07 7.02
N PRO A 76 -5.23 2.75 6.03
CA PRO A 76 -4.80 2.08 4.81
C PRO A 76 -3.74 2.86 4.03
N LEU A 77 -3.88 4.20 3.94
CA LEU A 77 -2.93 5.03 3.21
C LEU A 77 -1.56 5.07 3.92
N TYR A 78 -1.55 5.24 5.25
CA TYR A 78 -0.31 5.19 6.02
C TYR A 78 0.34 3.81 5.97
N GLY A 79 -0.45 2.74 6.10
CA GLY A 79 0.04 1.37 5.96
C GLY A 79 0.69 1.11 4.60
N PHE A 80 0.10 1.63 3.52
CA PHE A 80 0.68 1.57 2.18
C PHE A 80 2.05 2.27 2.13
N VAL A 81 2.13 3.53 2.57
CA VAL A 81 3.37 4.32 2.53
C VAL A 81 4.49 3.63 3.31
N PHE A 82 4.20 3.12 4.52
CA PHE A 82 5.19 2.39 5.32
C PHE A 82 5.62 1.07 4.67
N LEU A 83 4.69 0.26 4.17
CA LEU A 83 5.01 -1.02 3.52
C LEU A 83 5.84 -0.83 2.26
N VAL A 84 5.54 0.21 1.49
CA VAL A 84 6.27 0.57 0.28
C VAL A 84 7.69 1.03 0.63
N ALA A 85 7.82 1.96 1.58
CA ALA A 85 9.11 2.48 2.02
C ALA A 85 10.02 1.35 2.53
N LEU A 86 9.50 0.49 3.41
CA LEU A 86 10.25 -0.64 3.94
C LEU A 86 10.50 -1.72 2.87
N GLY A 87 9.50 -2.05 2.07
CA GLY A 87 9.55 -3.17 1.13
C GLY A 87 10.53 -2.95 -0.01
N VAL A 88 10.58 -1.75 -0.58
CA VAL A 88 11.53 -1.43 -1.66
C VAL A 88 12.96 -1.46 -1.11
N ASP A 89 13.19 -0.86 0.05
CA ASP A 89 14.53 -0.81 0.67
C ASP A 89 15.05 -2.21 1.02
N TYR A 90 14.22 -3.09 1.61
CA TYR A 90 14.62 -4.47 1.93
C TYR A 90 14.91 -5.31 0.69
N ASN A 91 14.09 -5.18 -0.35
CA ASN A 91 14.30 -5.93 -1.58
C ASN A 91 15.60 -5.49 -2.28
N ILE A 92 15.89 -4.19 -2.29
CA ILE A 92 17.17 -3.69 -2.85
C ILE A 92 18.34 -4.18 -2.00
N PHE A 93 18.24 -4.09 -0.67
CA PHE A 93 19.31 -4.52 0.25
C PHE A 93 19.60 -6.03 0.19
N LEU A 94 18.59 -6.88 0.04
CA LEU A 94 18.78 -8.33 -0.09
C LEU A 94 19.38 -8.74 -1.45
N MET A 95 19.24 -7.90 -2.47
CA MET A 95 19.72 -8.18 -3.82
C MET A 95 21.11 -7.58 -4.10
N SER A 96 21.58 -6.65 -3.27
CA SER A 96 22.93 -6.06 -3.30
C SER A 96 23.94 -6.86 -2.49
#